data_AF-A0A537JC22-F1
#
_entry.id   AF-A0A537JC22-F1
#
_cell.length_a   1.000
_cell.length_b   1.000
_cell.length_c   1.000
_cell.angle_alpha   90.00
_cell.angle_beta   90.00
_cell.angle_gamma   90.00
#
_symmetry.space_group_name_H-M   'P 1'
#
loop_
_entity.id
_entity.type
_entity.pdbx_description
1 polymer ?
#
loop_
_entity_poly.entity_id
_entity_poly.type
_entity_poly.pdbx_seq_one_letter_code
_entity_poly.pdbx_strand_id
1 'polypeptide(L)' 'MDYQAEYRQEYEEELQKVQDRDFSHNWVSSSAFLFYLQVACIIAMLFGSCYMLYEKRYQGKPDVAVPENTLYTPKYK' A
#
# COMPACT_ATOMS: atom_id res chain seq x y z
N MET A 1 56.27 10.39 -1.89
CA MET A 1 55.49 11.47 -2.56
C MET A 1 54.32 10.75 -3.19
N ASP A 2 53.34 10.43 -2.33
CA ASP A 2 52.22 9.52 -2.65
C ASP A 2 50.87 10.17 -2.24
N TYR A 3 50.92 11.44 -1.84
CA TYR A 3 49.78 12.28 -1.44
C TYR A 3 48.66 12.29 -2.48
N GLN A 4 49.00 12.17 -3.76
CA GLN A 4 48.03 12.15 -4.85
C GLN A 4 47.27 10.82 -4.95
N ALA A 5 47.88 9.71 -4.53
CA ALA A 5 47.25 8.40 -4.49
C ALA A 5 46.33 8.28 -3.26
N GLU A 6 46.78 8.76 -2.10
CA GLU A 6 46.01 8.78 -0.86
C GLU A 6 44.74 9.64 -0.99
N TYR A 7 44.85 10.84 -1.59
CA TYR A 7 43.68 11.70 -1.85
C TYR A 7 42.68 11.10 -2.83
N ARG A 8 43.15 10.28 -3.80
CA ARG A 8 42.27 9.58 -4.73
C ARG A 8 41.51 8.45 -4.02
N GLN A 9 42.19 7.72 -3.13
CA GLN A 9 41.55 6.68 -2.31
C GLN A 9 40.50 7.27 -1.38
N GLU A 10 40.81 8.37 -0.69
CA GLU A 10 39.86 9.07 0.19
C GLU A 10 38.66 9.60 -0.60
N TYR A 11 38.89 10.17 -1.79
CA TYR A 11 37.82 10.62 -2.68
C TYR A 11 36.90 9.47 -3.16
N GLU A 12 37.48 8.33 -3.53
CA GLU A 12 36.71 7.14 -3.94
C GLU A 12 35.90 6.56 -2.79
N GLU A 13 36.45 6.52 -1.58
CA GLU A 13 35.71 6.10 -0.37
C GLU A 13 34.55 7.06 -0.04
N GLU A 14 34.76 8.37 -0.14
CA GLU A 14 33.70 9.35 0.09
C GLU A 14 32.59 9.25 -0.97
N LEU A 15 32.94 9.03 -2.24
CA LEU A 15 31.96 8.75 -3.30
C LEU A 15 31.18 7.47 -2.99
N GLN A 16 31.85 6.41 -2.56
CA GLN A 16 31.20 5.13 -2.23
C GLN A 16 30.24 5.29 -1.05
N LYS A 17 30.62 6.03 0.00
CA LYS A 17 29.73 6.34 1.14
C LYS A 17 28.49 7.12 0.70
N VAL A 18 28.63 8.11 -0.17
CA VAL A 18 27.49 8.88 -0.70
C VAL A 18 26.58 7.98 -1.54
N GLN A 19 27.18 7.11 -2.35
CA GLN A 19 26.48 6.22 -3.25
C GLN A 19 25.75 5.07 -2.53
N ASP A 20 26.31 4.54 -1.44
CA ASP A 20 25.65 3.54 -0.59
C ASP A 20 24.42 4.08 0.16
N ARG A 21 24.38 5.40 0.39
CA ARG A 21 23.23 6.10 0.97
C ARG A 21 22.21 6.53 -0.09
N ASP A 22 22.54 6.40 -1.37
CA ASP A 22 21.64 6.73 -2.46
C ASP A 22 20.65 5.57 -2.70
N PHE A 23 19.37 5.92 -2.74
CA PHE A 23 18.27 4.97 -2.91
C PHE A 23 18.29 4.30 -4.29
N SER A 24 18.82 4.97 -5.31
CA SER A 24 18.92 4.39 -6.65
C SER A 24 20.06 3.39 -6.81
N HIS A 25 21.10 3.46 -5.97
CA HIS A 25 22.28 2.61 -6.09
C HIS A 25 22.26 1.43 -5.11
N ASN A 26 21.66 1.59 -3.93
CA ASN A 26 21.57 0.53 -2.93
C ASN A 26 20.26 -0.27 -3.05
N TRP A 27 20.25 -1.22 -3.98
CA TRP A 27 19.08 -2.08 -4.26
C TRP A 27 18.62 -2.90 -3.06
N VAL A 28 19.54 -3.29 -2.19
CA VAL A 28 19.22 -4.08 -0.98
C VAL A 28 18.44 -3.23 0.01
N SER A 29 18.93 -2.02 0.33
CA SER A 29 18.23 -1.09 1.22
C SER A 29 16.88 -0.65 0.65
N SER A 30 16.83 -0.38 -0.67
CA SER A 30 15.62 0.06 -1.34
C SER A 30 14.53 -1.02 -1.39
N SER A 31 14.91 -2.30 -1.57
CA SER A 31 13.95 -3.41 -1.55
C SER A 31 13.29 -3.59 -0.18
N ALA A 32 14.04 -3.46 0.92
CA ALA A 32 13.51 -3.54 2.27
C ALA A 32 12.52 -2.39 2.54
N PHE A 33 12.86 -1.17 2.15
CA PHE A 33 11.96 -0.02 2.28
C PHE A 33 10.64 -0.22 1.51
N LEU A 34 10.73 -0.62 0.24
CA LEU A 34 9.55 -0.85 -0.59
C LEU A 34 8.67 -1.98 -0.04
N PHE A 35 9.28 -3.04 0.51
CA PHE A 35 8.55 -4.11 1.18
C PHE A 35 7.71 -3.58 2.35
N TYR A 36 8.30 -2.81 3.26
CA TYR A 36 7.57 -2.23 4.39
C TYR A 36 6.48 -1.26 3.94
N LEU A 37 6.76 -0.41 2.95
CA LEU A 37 5.77 0.49 2.37
C LEU A 37 4.58 -0.28 1.80
N GLN A 38 4.85 -1.35 1.05
CA GLN A 38 3.83 -2.18 0.41
C GLN A 38 2.98 -2.92 1.45
N VAL A 39 3.60 -3.49 2.49
CA VAL A 39 2.89 -4.10 3.63
C VAL A 39 2.00 -3.08 4.34
N ALA A 40 2.52 -1.87 4.60
CA ALA A 40 1.74 -0.79 5.21
C ALA A 40 0.53 -0.39 4.36
N CYS A 41 0.70 -0.28 3.03
CA CYS A 41 -0.39 -0.01 2.11
C CYS A 41 -1.46 -1.12 2.12
N ILE A 42 -1.05 -2.40 2.13
CA ILE A 42 -1.98 -3.54 2.19
C ILE A 42 -2.78 -3.52 3.49
N ILE A 43 -2.11 -3.28 4.62
CA ILE A 43 -2.75 -3.16 5.93
C ILE A 43 -3.75 -2.00 5.92
N ALA A 44 -3.35 -0.82 5.44
CA ALA A 44 -4.25 0.33 5.35
C ALA A 44 -5.48 0.06 4.47
N MET A 45 -5.32 -0.62 3.33
CA MET A 45 -6.43 -1.01 2.47
C MET A 45 -7.35 -2.06 3.13
N LEU A 46 -6.80 -3.06 3.81
CA LEU A 46 -7.58 -4.05 4.55
C LEU A 46 -8.43 -3.38 5.63
N PHE A 47 -7.81 -2.60 6.51
CA PHE A 47 -8.53 -1.89 7.57
C PHE A 47 -9.54 -0.89 7.00
N GLY A 48 -9.18 -0.13 5.97
CA GLY A 48 -10.11 0.78 5.29
C GLY A 48 -11.31 0.06 4.70
N SER A 49 -11.09 -1.09 4.05
CA SER A 49 -12.16 -1.89 3.45
C SER A 49 -13.08 -2.51 4.50
N CYS A 50 -12.52 -3.08 5.58
CA CYS A 50 -13.30 -3.61 6.70
C CYS A 50 -14.12 -2.53 7.39
N TYR A 51 -13.54 -1.35 7.60
CA TYR A 51 -14.23 -0.21 8.20
C TYR A 51 -15.41 0.25 7.34
N MET A 52 -15.19 0.46 6.04
CA MET A 52 -16.25 0.91 5.14
C MET A 52 -17.37 -0.13 4.98
N LEU A 53 -17.02 -1.42 4.96
CA LEU A 53 -18.00 -2.50 4.96
C LEU A 53 -18.84 -2.52 6.25
N TYR A 54 -18.22 -2.27 7.40
CA TYR A 54 -18.92 -2.17 8.67
C TYR A 54 -19.87 -0.96 8.70
N GLU A 55 -19.45 0.20 8.18
CA GLU A 55 -20.28 1.39 8.12
C GLU A 55 -21.48 1.22 7.16
N LYS A 56 -21.24 0.67 5.96
CA LYS A 56 -22.26 0.41 4.94
C LYS A 56 -22.96 -0.93 5.13
N ARG A 57 -22.89 -1.51 6.33
CA ARG A 57 -23.59 -2.76 6.63
C ARG A 57 -25.09 -2.63 6.36
N TYR A 58 -25.70 -3.74 5.96
CA TYR A 58 -27.14 -3.81 5.76
C TYR A 58 -27.88 -3.42 7.04
N GLN A 59 -28.65 -2.32 6.99
CA GLN A 59 -29.30 -1.74 8.17
C GLN A 59 -30.65 -2.38 8.51
N GLY A 60 -31.15 -3.29 7.67
CA GLY A 60 -32.44 -3.96 7.86
C GLY A 60 -33.25 -3.99 6.57
N LYS A 61 -34.48 -4.51 6.65
CA LYS A 61 -35.42 -4.53 5.51
C LYS A 61 -35.96 -3.11 5.32
N PRO A 62 -35.55 -2.36 4.28
CA PRO A 62 -36.17 -1.08 3.99
C PRO A 62 -37.66 -1.32 3.70
N ASP A 63 -38.52 -0.43 4.19
CA ASP A 63 -39.95 -0.42 3.86
C ASP A 63 -40.11 0.08 2.42
N VAL A 64 -39.77 -0.78 1.47
CA VAL A 64 -39.96 -0.55 0.05
C VAL A 64 -41.21 -1.29 -0.38
N ALA A 65 -42.08 -0.60 -1.10
CA ALA A 65 -43.24 -1.21 -1.75
C ALA A 65 -42.74 -2.27 -2.73
N VAL A 66 -42.78 -3.53 -2.31
CA VAL A 66 -42.42 -4.67 -3.15
C VAL A 66 -43.50 -4.82 -4.23
N PRO A 67 -43.12 -4.80 -5.52
CA PRO A 67 -44.08 -4.98 -6.60
C PRO A 67 -44.85 -6.30 -6.47
N GLU A 68 -46.17 -6.27 -6.64
CA GLU A 68 -47.05 -7.43 -6.43
C GLU A 68 -46.72 -8.64 -7.33
N ASN A 69 -46.07 -8.42 -8.47
CA ASN A 69 -45.61 -9.48 -9.38
C ASN A 69 -44.37 -10.25 -8.89
N THR A 70 -43.68 -9.75 -7.86
CA THR A 70 -42.52 -10.43 -7.24
C THR A 70 -42.92 -11.25 -6.01
N LEU A 71 -44.20 -11.18 -5.60
CA LEU A 71 -44.71 -12.00 -4.50
C LEU A 71 -44.80 -13.46 -4.96
N TYR A 72 -44.30 -14.35 -4.11
CA TYR A 72 -44.39 -15.79 -4.32
C TYR A 72 -45.84 -16.26 -4.52
N THR A 73 -46.78 -15.61 -3.82
CA THR A 73 -48.21 -15.85 -3.96
C THR A 73 -48.81 -14.86 -4.95
N PRO A 74 -49.25 -15.31 -6.15
CA PRO A 74 -49.88 -14.43 -7.12
C PRO A 74 -51.23 -13.94 -6.61
N LYS A 75 -51.50 -12.64 -6.77
CA LYS A 75 -52.82 -12.05 -6.58
C LYS A 75 -53.50 -11.90 -7.94
N TYR A 76 -54.72 -12.41 -8.06
CA TYR A 76 -55.56 -12.26 -9.25
C TYR A 76 -56.63 -11.18 -8.98
N LYS A 77 -56.99 -10.42 -10.01
CA LYS A 77 -58.09 -9.43 -9.97
C LYS A 77 -59.43 -10.08 -10.25
#